data_AF-A0A7S3MVY9-F1
#
_entry.id   AF-A0A7S3MVY9-F1
#
_cell.length_a   1.000
_cell.length_b   1.000
_cell.length_c   1.000
_cell.angle_alpha   90.00
_cell.angle_beta   90.00
_cell.angle_gamma   90.00
#
_symmetry.space_group_name_H-M   'P 1'
#
loop_
_entity.id
_entity.type
_entity.pdbx_description
1 polymer ?
#
loop_
_entity_poly.entity_id
_entity_poly.type
_entity_poly.pdbx_seq_one_letter_code
_entity_poly.pdbx_strand_id
1 'polypeptide(L)'
;MFKIDLCQFVFNNASLIRLLKKRGKIIRGGNPQKLDEINKEIQTIKKEPKTQRKFSRPCAAFITFDKIHGAKTVSKYFKEVMKQEKSTKKKSKKDVFRSQNFEEDDDSEEEEAELPTLLGGPIKLKKTCNPSDYLYENMQQPRWVYMKKVFWALTFILISALLVFKMVYSLKKSAQ
;
A
#
# COMPACT_ATOMS: atom_id res chain seq x y z
N MET A 1 -7.59 26.79 16.18
CA MET A 1 -7.45 26.46 14.75
C MET A 1 -6.03 25.96 14.50
N PHE A 2 -5.82 24.82 13.84
CA PHE A 2 -4.47 24.35 13.48
C PHE A 2 -4.20 24.67 12.00
N LYS A 3 -2.93 24.99 11.68
CA LYS A 3 -2.48 25.31 10.32
C LYS A 3 -1.71 24.12 9.75
N ILE A 4 -2.07 23.73 8.53
CA ILE A 4 -1.27 22.77 7.73
C ILE A 4 -0.11 23.55 7.14
N ASP A 5 1.10 23.03 7.30
CA ASP A 5 2.32 23.68 6.85
C ASP A 5 2.71 23.17 5.45
N LEU A 6 2.90 21.85 5.32
CA LEU A 6 3.22 21.19 4.05
C LEU A 6 2.29 20.00 3.82
N CYS A 7 1.83 19.85 2.58
CA CYS A 7 1.14 18.65 2.10
C CYS A 7 1.88 18.13 0.86
N GLN A 8 2.58 17.00 1.01
CA GLN A 8 3.35 16.39 -0.08
C GLN A 8 2.69 15.11 -0.56
N PHE A 9 2.33 15.05 -1.84
CA PHE A 9 1.75 13.86 -2.45
C PHE A 9 2.82 12.87 -2.93
N VAL A 10 2.52 11.58 -2.78
CA VAL A 10 3.34 10.48 -3.25
C VAL A 10 2.60 9.75 -4.36
N PHE A 11 3.28 9.56 -5.49
CA PHE A 11 2.74 8.91 -6.68
C PHE A 11 3.34 7.52 -6.86
N ASN A 12 2.63 6.60 -7.52
CA ASN A 12 3.12 5.25 -7.79
C ASN A 12 3.93 5.18 -9.10
N ASN A 13 5.04 5.89 -9.17
CA ASN A 13 5.88 6.05 -10.37
C ASN A 13 7.30 5.49 -10.21
N ALA A 14 7.56 4.62 -9.22
CA ALA A 14 8.90 4.07 -8.99
C ALA A 14 9.51 3.36 -10.21
N SER A 15 8.71 2.65 -11.01
CA SER A 15 9.18 1.99 -12.24
C SER A 15 9.71 3.00 -13.25
N LEU A 16 8.95 4.07 -13.49
CA LEU A 16 9.35 5.16 -14.38
C LEU A 16 10.61 5.86 -13.87
N ILE A 17 10.69 6.15 -12.57
CA ILE A 17 11.88 6.75 -11.96
C ILE A 17 13.11 5.84 -12.14
N ARG A 18 12.97 4.52 -11.97
CA ARG A 18 14.05 3.56 -12.21
C ARG A 18 14.53 3.58 -13.67
N LEU A 19 13.62 3.67 -14.63
CA LEU A 19 13.97 3.80 -16.05
C LEU A 19 14.69 5.11 -16.35
N LEU A 20 14.23 6.23 -15.79
CA LEU A 20 14.90 7.53 -15.94
C LEU A 20 16.30 7.52 -15.32
N LYS A 21 16.48 6.88 -14.15
CA LYS A 21 17.79 6.68 -13.54
C LYS A 21 18.71 5.82 -14.42
N LYS A 22 18.20 4.71 -14.97
CA LYS A 22 18.94 3.89 -15.94
C LYS A 22 19.34 4.70 -17.17
N ARG A 23 18.42 5.49 -17.73
CA ARG A 23 18.68 6.41 -18.84
C ARG A 23 19.86 7.35 -18.54
N GLY A 24 19.85 8.00 -17.37
CA GLY A 24 20.93 8.89 -16.95
C GLY A 24 22.27 8.18 -16.71
N LYS A 25 22.26 6.88 -16.34
CA LYS A 25 23.50 6.07 -16.29
C LYS A 25 24.04 5.78 -17.69
N ILE A 26 23.16 5.44 -18.64
CA ILE A 26 23.56 5.14 -20.02
C ILE A 26 24.13 6.37 -20.72
N ILE A 27 23.50 7.53 -20.56
CA ILE A 27 23.97 8.81 -21.12
C ILE A 27 25.39 9.11 -20.62
N ARG A 28 25.63 8.96 -19.31
CA ARG A 28 26.96 9.14 -18.71
C ARG A 28 28.00 8.13 -19.20
N GLY A 29 27.56 6.92 -19.57
CA GLY A 29 28.43 5.87 -20.09
C GLY A 29 28.69 5.94 -21.60
N GLY A 30 28.16 6.95 -22.31
CA GLY A 30 28.45 7.15 -23.75
C GLY A 30 27.95 6.05 -24.69
N ASN A 31 26.94 5.26 -24.29
CA ASN A 31 26.41 4.15 -25.09
C ASN A 31 25.06 4.51 -25.75
N PRO A 32 25.03 5.09 -26.96
CA PRO A 32 23.80 5.60 -27.57
C PRO A 32 22.82 4.49 -27.98
N GLN A 33 23.30 3.31 -28.39
CA GLN A 33 22.42 2.22 -28.85
C GLN A 33 21.43 1.76 -27.76
N LYS A 34 21.89 1.65 -26.51
CA LYS A 34 21.04 1.26 -25.38
C LYS A 34 20.09 2.37 -24.93
N LEU A 35 20.31 3.60 -25.39
CA LEU A 35 19.42 4.73 -25.06
C LEU A 35 18.08 4.58 -25.78
N ASP A 36 18.10 4.10 -27.01
CA ASP A 36 16.89 3.89 -27.82
C ASP A 36 15.99 2.81 -27.23
N GLU A 37 16.58 1.72 -26.72
CA GLU A 37 15.85 0.66 -26.01
C GLU A 37 15.12 1.20 -24.78
N ILE A 38 15.81 1.95 -23.91
CA ILE A 38 15.18 2.55 -22.73
C ILE A 38 14.12 3.59 -23.11
N ASN A 39 14.35 4.36 -24.16
CA ASN A 39 13.37 5.34 -24.62
C ASN A 39 12.09 4.66 -25.12
N LYS A 40 12.21 3.54 -25.83
CA LYS A 40 11.07 2.71 -26.23
C LYS A 40 10.30 2.20 -25.00
N GLU A 41 10.99 1.67 -23.99
CA GLU A 41 10.34 1.22 -22.75
C GLU A 41 9.57 2.35 -22.04
N ILE A 42 10.18 3.54 -21.93
CA ILE A 42 9.54 4.71 -21.33
C ILE A 42 8.30 5.13 -22.15
N GLN A 43 8.39 5.11 -23.48
CA GLN A 43 7.26 5.44 -24.35
C GLN A 43 6.12 4.43 -24.22
N THR A 44 6.41 3.13 -24.15
CA THR A 44 5.40 2.08 -23.94
C THR A 44 4.61 2.33 -22.66
N ILE A 45 5.31 2.64 -21.57
CA ILE A 45 4.71 2.95 -20.27
C ILE A 45 3.86 4.23 -20.32
N LYS A 46 4.29 5.25 -21.07
CA LYS A 46 3.56 6.51 -21.22
C LYS A 46 2.30 6.37 -22.07
N LYS A 47 2.33 5.52 -23.11
CA LYS A 47 1.23 5.32 -24.04
C LYS A 47 0.07 4.53 -23.43
N GLU A 48 0.34 3.67 -22.44
CA GLU A 48 -0.68 2.87 -21.81
C GLU A 48 -1.57 3.71 -20.86
N PRO A 49 -2.89 3.90 -21.17
CA PRO A 49 -3.74 4.82 -20.40
C PRO A 49 -3.94 4.40 -18.94
N LYS A 50 -3.99 3.08 -18.69
CA LYS A 50 -4.10 2.51 -17.34
C LYS A 50 -2.88 2.87 -16.49
N THR A 51 -1.70 2.81 -17.08
CA THR A 51 -0.43 3.10 -16.41
C THR A 51 -0.26 4.61 -16.21
N GLN A 52 -0.68 5.43 -17.17
CA GLN A 52 -0.69 6.88 -17.03
C GLN A 52 -1.58 7.34 -15.86
N ARG A 53 -2.81 6.80 -15.75
CA ARG A 53 -3.71 7.08 -14.61
C ARG A 53 -3.11 6.66 -13.27
N LYS A 54 -2.40 5.52 -13.24
CA LYS A 54 -1.73 5.03 -12.03
C LYS A 54 -0.60 5.96 -11.58
N PHE A 55 0.07 6.64 -12.50
CA PHE A 55 1.17 7.56 -12.19
C PHE A 55 0.69 8.95 -11.82
N SER A 56 -0.43 9.41 -12.37
CA SER A 56 -1.01 10.71 -12.04
C SER A 56 -1.82 10.70 -10.74
N ARG A 57 -2.33 9.53 -10.32
CA ARG A 57 -3.13 9.42 -9.09
C ARG A 57 -2.22 9.36 -7.84
N PRO A 58 -2.39 10.28 -6.88
CA PRO A 58 -1.65 10.21 -5.61
C PRO A 58 -2.09 8.97 -4.83
N CYS A 59 -1.11 8.28 -4.25
CA CYS A 59 -1.30 7.06 -3.47
C CYS A 59 -1.19 7.31 -1.97
N ALA A 60 -0.44 8.35 -1.57
CA ALA A 60 -0.33 8.80 -0.20
C ALA A 60 -0.08 10.31 -0.16
N ALA A 61 -0.32 10.92 1.00
CA ALA A 61 0.07 12.30 1.28
C ALA A 61 0.77 12.35 2.64
N PHE A 62 1.85 13.12 2.71
CA PHE A 62 2.49 13.52 3.95
C PHE A 62 2.00 14.90 4.32
N ILE A 63 1.36 15.01 5.48
CA ILE A 63 0.84 16.28 5.97
C ILE A 63 1.62 16.65 7.21
N THR A 64 2.29 17.80 7.16
CA THR A 64 2.94 18.42 8.31
C THR A 64 2.05 19.52 8.88
N PHE A 65 2.18 19.75 10.17
CA PHE A 65 1.44 20.75 10.90
C PHE A 65 2.43 21.67 11.60
N ASP A 66 2.10 22.96 11.63
CA ASP A 66 2.90 23.98 12.32
C ASP A 66 3.10 23.65 13.82
N LYS A 67 2.07 23.09 14.46
CA LYS A 67 2.11 22.71 15.88
C LYS A 67 1.82 21.22 16.07
N ILE A 68 2.54 20.59 17.00
CA ILE A 68 2.34 19.19 17.42
C ILE A 68 0.89 18.96 17.86
N HIS A 69 0.27 19.95 18.50
CA HIS A 69 -1.14 19.89 18.90
C HIS A 69 -2.06 19.61 17.70
N GLY A 70 -1.83 20.25 16.54
CA GLY A 70 -2.61 20.02 15.33
C GLY A 70 -2.55 18.57 14.86
N ALA A 71 -1.36 17.99 14.79
CA ALA A 71 -1.17 16.58 14.44
C ALA A 71 -1.88 15.63 15.42
N LYS A 72 -1.84 15.92 16.73
CA LYS A 72 -2.53 15.14 17.76
C LYS A 72 -4.06 15.23 17.62
N THR A 73 -4.60 16.43 17.42
CA THR A 73 -6.05 16.67 17.25
C THR A 73 -6.58 15.93 16.03
N VAL A 74 -5.90 16.04 14.88
CA VAL A 74 -6.30 15.33 13.65
C VAL A 74 -6.23 13.82 13.87
N SER A 75 -5.16 13.31 14.48
CA SER A 75 -5.05 11.88 14.77
C SER A 75 -6.17 11.38 15.69
N LYS A 76 -6.59 12.18 16.68
CA LYS A 76 -7.69 11.84 17.58
C LYS A 76 -9.03 11.81 16.83
N TYR A 77 -9.34 12.86 16.08
CA TYR A 77 -10.57 12.95 15.27
C TYR A 77 -10.75 11.72 14.38
N PHE A 78 -9.73 11.37 13.59
CA PHE A 78 -9.84 10.21 12.71
C PHE A 78 -9.93 8.88 13.45
N LYS A 79 -9.34 8.74 14.65
CA LYS A 79 -9.53 7.53 15.48
C LYS A 79 -10.97 7.40 15.94
N GLU A 80 -11.63 8.51 16.28
CA GLU A 80 -13.02 8.54 16.71
C GLU A 80 -13.96 8.19 15.56
N VAL A 81 -13.77 8.81 14.39
CA VAL A 81 -14.51 8.48 13.15
C VAL A 81 -14.37 6.99 12.81
N MET A 82 -13.14 6.46 12.83
CA MET A 82 -12.88 5.04 12.55
C MET A 82 -13.45 4.09 13.61
N LYS A 83 -13.67 4.55 14.85
CA LYS A 83 -14.31 3.77 15.91
C LYS A 83 -15.81 3.69 15.68
N GLN A 84 -16.45 4.80 15.31
CA GLN A 84 -17.87 4.88 14.97
C GLN A 84 -18.22 3.94 13.81
N GLU A 85 -17.41 3.89 12.75
CA GLU A 85 -17.59 2.96 11.63
C GLU A 85 -17.57 1.48 12.04
N LYS A 86 -16.70 1.12 12.99
CA LYS A 86 -16.60 -0.27 13.46
C LYS A 86 -17.81 -0.67 14.27
N SER A 87 -18.42 0.26 15.00
CA SER A 87 -19.67 0.01 15.72
C SER A 87 -20.86 -0.13 14.77
N THR A 88 -20.99 0.72 13.75
CA THR A 88 -22.09 0.65 12.78
C THR A 88 -22.04 -0.63 11.94
N LYS A 89 -20.87 -0.99 11.39
CA LYS A 89 -20.68 -2.25 10.64
C LYS A 89 -20.91 -3.52 11.47
N LYS A 90 -20.74 -3.44 12.80
CA LYS A 90 -21.04 -4.58 13.70
C LYS A 90 -22.54 -4.71 13.96
N LYS A 91 -23.27 -3.59 14.04
CA LYS A 91 -24.74 -3.60 14.17
C LYS A 91 -25.38 -4.16 12.90
N SER A 92 -25.04 -3.63 11.72
CA SER A 92 -25.62 -4.14 10.46
C SER A 92 -25.36 -5.62 10.22
N LYS A 93 -24.17 -6.16 10.54
CA LYS A 93 -23.92 -7.60 10.45
C LYS A 93 -24.72 -8.45 11.44
N LYS A 94 -25.03 -7.89 12.62
CA LYS A 94 -25.82 -8.58 13.65
C LYS A 94 -27.31 -8.55 13.29
N ASP A 95 -27.77 -7.45 12.69
CA ASP A 95 -29.17 -7.27 12.29
C ASP A 95 -29.48 -8.03 10.99
N VAL A 96 -28.54 -8.11 10.03
CA VAL A 96 -28.63 -9.00 8.85
C VAL A 96 -28.68 -10.49 9.26
N PHE A 97 -28.04 -10.87 10.38
CA PHE A 97 -28.15 -12.23 10.91
C PHE A 97 -29.46 -12.47 11.68
N ARG A 98 -30.15 -11.41 12.12
CA ARG A 98 -31.42 -11.49 12.86
C ARG A 98 -32.65 -11.41 11.95
N SER A 99 -32.51 -10.88 10.74
CA SER A 99 -33.61 -10.59 9.81
C SER A 99 -33.91 -11.72 8.81
N GLN A 100 -33.41 -12.93 9.02
CA GLN A 100 -33.87 -14.10 8.23
C GLN A 100 -35.26 -14.61 8.65
N ASN A 101 -35.97 -13.92 9.54
CA ASN A 101 -37.37 -14.22 9.90
C ASN A 101 -38.11 -12.92 10.27
N PHE A 102 -38.39 -12.03 9.32
CA PHE A 102 -39.53 -11.09 9.38
C PHE A 102 -39.62 -10.29 8.07
N GLU A 103 -40.77 -10.34 7.41
CA GLU A 103 -41.13 -9.49 6.27
C GLU A 103 -41.78 -8.18 6.72
N GLU A 104 -41.77 -7.23 5.78
CA GLU A 104 -42.56 -5.99 5.65
C GLU A 104 -42.02 -4.68 6.26
N ASP A 105 -41.53 -3.85 5.33
CA ASP A 105 -41.89 -2.46 5.03
C ASP A 105 -41.71 -1.38 6.09
N ASP A 106 -40.59 -0.66 6.01
CA ASP A 106 -40.48 0.69 6.56
C ASP A 106 -39.56 1.57 5.67
N ASP A 107 -40.17 2.54 4.97
CA ASP A 107 -39.55 3.53 4.09
C ASP A 107 -38.90 4.66 4.92
N SER A 108 -37.90 4.33 5.74
CA SER A 108 -37.09 5.35 6.41
C SER A 108 -35.87 5.68 5.55
N GLU A 109 -35.87 6.88 4.95
CA GLU A 109 -34.72 7.48 4.28
C GLU A 109 -33.55 7.61 5.27
N GLU A 110 -32.68 6.60 5.34
CA GLU A 110 -31.43 6.65 6.09
C GLU A 110 -30.52 7.70 5.45
N GLU A 111 -30.32 8.82 6.14
CA GLU A 111 -29.33 9.84 5.80
C GLU A 111 -27.93 9.21 5.93
N GLU A 112 -27.46 8.56 4.87
CA GLU A 112 -26.11 7.98 4.78
C GLU A 112 -25.09 9.10 4.95
N ALA A 113 -24.51 9.20 6.15
CA ALA A 113 -23.38 10.09 6.38
C ALA A 113 -22.21 9.65 5.48
N GLU A 114 -22.08 10.29 4.32
CA GLU A 114 -20.99 10.06 3.37
C GLU A 114 -19.66 10.29 4.10
N LEU A 115 -18.96 9.19 4.37
CA LEU A 115 -17.66 9.23 4.99
C LEU A 115 -16.73 10.09 4.12
N PRO A 116 -15.74 10.79 4.71
CA PRO A 116 -14.72 11.48 3.94
C PRO A 116 -13.86 10.43 3.23
N THR A 117 -14.31 10.00 2.05
CA THR A 117 -13.52 9.19 1.14
C THR A 117 -12.60 10.14 0.40
N LEU A 118 -11.31 10.10 0.72
CA LEU A 118 -10.35 10.85 -0.09
C LEU A 118 -10.14 10.07 -1.38
N LEU A 119 -10.69 10.58 -2.49
CA LEU A 119 -10.62 9.96 -3.82
C LEU A 119 -11.35 8.61 -3.91
N GLY A 120 -12.45 8.43 -3.16
CA GLY A 120 -13.28 7.21 -3.22
C GLY A 120 -12.67 5.97 -2.54
N GLY A 121 -11.70 6.16 -1.64
CA GLY A 121 -11.11 5.07 -0.85
C GLY A 121 -11.03 5.40 0.65
N PRO A 122 -10.91 4.37 1.52
CA PRO A 122 -10.79 4.58 2.96
C PRO A 122 -9.44 5.23 3.30
N ILE A 123 -9.49 6.33 4.03
CA ILE A 123 -8.30 7.04 4.50
C ILE A 123 -7.64 6.24 5.62
N LYS A 124 -6.35 5.96 5.50
CA LYS A 124 -5.55 5.32 6.55
C LYS A 124 -4.48 6.28 7.04
N LEU A 125 -4.65 6.80 8.25
CA LEU A 125 -3.64 7.62 8.89
C LEU A 125 -2.65 6.76 9.66
N LYS A 126 -1.38 7.10 9.52
CA LYS A 126 -0.29 6.55 10.31
C LYS A 126 0.59 7.70 10.77
N LYS A 127 1.09 7.60 12.00
CA LYS A 127 2.18 8.48 12.44
C LYS A 127 3.38 8.22 11.53
N THR A 128 3.97 9.28 11.04
CA THR A 128 5.14 9.19 10.17
C THR A 128 6.40 8.92 11.00
N CYS A 129 7.38 8.21 10.43
CA CYS A 129 8.74 8.12 10.97
C CYS A 129 9.59 9.28 10.47
N ASN A 130 10.89 9.33 10.82
CA ASN A 130 11.78 10.32 10.25
C ASN A 130 11.91 10.10 8.73
N PRO A 131 12.12 11.16 7.93
CA PRO A 131 12.27 11.06 6.47
C PRO A 131 13.36 10.08 6.02
N SER A 132 14.44 9.95 6.81
CA SER A 132 15.55 9.01 6.58
C SER A 132 15.16 7.54 6.70
N ASP A 133 14.18 7.24 7.55
CA ASP A 133 13.77 5.87 7.88
C ASP A 133 12.75 5.34 6.86
N TYR A 134 12.26 6.21 5.97
CA TYR A 134 11.31 5.83 4.95
C TYR A 134 11.97 5.03 3.83
N LEU A 135 11.58 3.76 3.76
CA LEU A 135 11.74 2.96 2.55
C LEU A 135 10.66 3.36 1.54
N TYR A 136 10.89 4.46 0.82
CA TYR A 136 9.95 5.01 -0.18
C TYR A 136 9.51 3.96 -1.23
N GLU A 137 10.39 3.01 -1.55
CA GLU A 137 10.11 1.92 -2.49
C GLU A 137 9.02 0.95 -1.99
N ASN A 138 8.85 0.82 -0.68
CA ASN A 138 7.87 -0.07 -0.07
C ASN A 138 6.50 0.57 0.12
N MET A 139 6.42 1.91 0.17
CA MET A 139 5.13 2.61 0.30
C MET A 139 4.20 2.40 -0.89
N GLN A 140 4.77 2.13 -2.07
CA GLN A 140 4.02 1.94 -3.31
C GLN A 140 3.60 0.49 -3.55
N GLN A 141 4.13 -0.47 -2.76
CA GLN A 141 3.85 -1.88 -2.97
C GLN A 141 2.53 -2.28 -2.30
N PRO A 142 1.61 -2.93 -3.03
CA PRO A 142 0.41 -3.48 -2.41
C PRO A 142 0.81 -4.59 -1.43
N ARG A 143 0.09 -4.70 -0.31
CA ARG A 143 0.39 -5.66 0.77
C ARG A 143 0.57 -7.09 0.27
N TRP A 144 -0.17 -7.49 -0.75
CA TRP A 144 -0.09 -8.84 -1.30
C TRP A 144 1.26 -9.16 -1.96
N VAL A 145 1.94 -8.17 -2.56
CA VAL A 145 3.30 -8.36 -3.10
C VAL A 145 4.29 -8.63 -1.96
N TYR A 146 4.14 -7.95 -0.83
CA TYR A 146 4.94 -8.23 0.36
C TYR A 146 4.65 -9.63 0.91
N MET A 147 3.38 -10.00 1.06
CA MET A 147 2.98 -11.34 1.53
C MET A 147 3.54 -12.44 0.62
N LYS A 148 3.55 -12.26 -0.70
CA LYS A 148 4.19 -13.19 -1.63
C LYS A 148 5.68 -13.36 -1.37
N LYS A 149 6.42 -12.25 -1.19
CA LYS A 149 7.86 -12.30 -0.90
C LYS A 149 8.15 -13.05 0.41
N VAL A 150 7.38 -12.76 1.46
CA VAL A 150 7.49 -13.45 2.75
C VAL A 150 7.18 -14.93 2.59
N PHE A 151 6.10 -15.28 1.89
CA PHE A 151 5.73 -16.65 1.62
C PHE A 151 6.86 -17.41 0.90
N TRP A 152 7.40 -16.86 -0.18
CA TRP A 152 8.53 -17.47 -0.90
C TRP A 152 9.77 -17.66 -0.02
N ALA A 153 10.11 -16.66 0.81
CA ALA A 153 11.22 -16.78 1.75
C ALA A 153 10.99 -17.92 2.76
N LEU A 154 9.78 -18.03 3.32
CA LEU A 154 9.43 -19.12 4.25
C LEU A 154 9.46 -20.48 3.57
N THR A 155 8.96 -20.61 2.34
CA THR A 155 9.04 -21.87 1.58
C THR A 155 10.49 -22.29 1.33
N PHE A 156 11.38 -21.34 1.04
CA PHE A 156 12.79 -21.62 0.83
C PHE A 156 13.47 -22.12 2.10
N ILE A 157 13.16 -21.48 3.25
CA ILE A 157 13.66 -21.91 4.56
C ILE A 157 13.16 -23.34 4.87
N LEU A 158 11.88 -23.63 4.65
CA LEU A 158 11.30 -24.95 4.89
C LEU A 158 11.93 -26.04 4.01
N ILE A 159 12.13 -25.77 2.71
CA ILE A 159 12.81 -26.70 1.80
C ILE A 159 14.24 -26.95 2.26
N SER A 160 14.97 -25.90 2.65
CA SER A 160 16.35 -26.06 3.15
C SER A 160 16.42 -26.92 4.41
N ALA A 161 15.48 -26.74 5.34
CA ALA A 161 15.38 -27.55 6.55
C ALA A 161 15.06 -29.03 6.24
N LEU A 162 14.17 -29.29 5.29
CA LEU A 162 13.85 -30.66 4.85
C LEU A 162 15.04 -31.35 4.19
N LEU A 163 15.85 -30.62 3.42
CA LEU A 163 17.08 -31.17 2.82
C LEU A 163 18.11 -31.54 3.88
N VAL A 164 18.34 -30.67 4.88
CA VAL A 164 19.24 -30.95 6.01
C VAL A 164 18.74 -32.17 6.79
N PHE A 165 17.45 -32.22 7.09
CA PHE A 165 16.85 -33.35 7.80
C PHE A 165 17.03 -34.66 7.02
N LYS A 166 16.82 -34.64 5.70
CA LYS A 166 17.04 -35.79 4.82
C LYS A 166 18.51 -36.24 4.80
N MET A 167 19.46 -35.30 4.78
CA MET A 167 20.89 -35.64 4.87
C MET A 167 21.25 -36.32 6.20
N VAL A 168 20.80 -35.75 7.32
CA VAL A 168 21.04 -36.33 8.66
C VAL A 168 20.43 -37.72 8.78
N TYR A 169 19.21 -37.90 8.28
CA TYR A 169 18.55 -39.21 8.27
C TYR A 169 19.30 -40.24 7.41
N SER A 170 19.79 -39.83 6.24
CA SER A 170 20.59 -40.70 5.37
C SER A 170 21.90 -41.14 6.03
N LEU A 171 22.61 -40.23 6.71
CA LEU A 171 23.85 -40.53 7.42
C LEU A 171 23.62 -41.55 8.54
N LYS A 172 22.53 -41.38 9.31
CA LYS A 172 22.19 -42.33 10.39
C LYS A 172 21.88 -43.73 9.86
N LYS A 173 21.22 -43.82 8.70
CA LYS A 173 20.90 -45.10 8.05
C LYS A 173 22.15 -45.83 7.54
N SER A 174 23.14 -45.11 7.02
CA SER A 174 24.40 -45.71 6.54
C SER A 174 25.34 -46.18 7.66
N ALA A 175 25.11 -45.76 8.90
CA ALA A 175 25.91 -46.15 10.07
C ALA A 175 25.38 -47.41 10.78
N GLN A 176 24.22 -47.94 10.37
CA GLN A 176 23.65 -49.20 10.84
C GLN A 176 23.89 -50.29 9.80
#